data_AF-A0A958IZP1-F1
#
_entry.id   AF-A0A958IZP1-F1
#
_cell.length_a   1.000
_cell.length_b   1.000
_cell.length_c   1.000
_cell.angle_alpha   90.00
_cell.angle_beta   90.00
_cell.angle_gamma   90.00
#
_symmetry.space_group_name_H-M   'P 1'
#
loop_
_entity.id
_entity.type
_entity.pdbx_description
1 polymer ?
#
loop_
_entity_poly.entity_id
_entity_poly.type
_entity_poly.pdbx_seq_one_letter_code
_entity_poly.pdbx_strand_id
1 'polypeptide(L)'
;MTYTPLKYYFGKDLAELLSSKITAIYPSFDAKDFIETVAKRVDPLELKARVEVISDGLREHLPQPFDAAIDILLQIIGPPNPNETGMFNEGYWLMPVAFFVEK
;
A
#
# COMPACT_ATOMS: atom_id res chain seq x y z
N MET A 1 -4.12 -26.00 -7.23
CA MET A 1 -3.84 -24.60 -6.83
C MET A 1 -4.10 -23.73 -8.05
N THR A 2 -5.02 -22.78 -7.94
CA THR A 2 -5.25 -21.79 -8.99
C THR A 2 -4.14 -20.74 -8.92
N TYR A 3 -3.45 -20.53 -10.03
CA TYR A 3 -2.41 -19.51 -10.17
C TYR A 3 -3.07 -18.13 -10.30
N THR A 4 -2.74 -17.21 -9.40
CA THR A 4 -3.15 -15.81 -9.48
C THR A 4 -1.97 -14.96 -9.95
N PRO A 5 -2.06 -14.27 -11.10
CA PRO A 5 -1.02 -13.35 -11.53
C PRO A 5 -0.73 -12.27 -10.49
N LEU A 6 0.56 -11.96 -10.28
CA LEU A 6 1.04 -11.04 -9.24
C LEU A 6 0.31 -9.69 -9.24
N LYS A 7 -0.03 -9.15 -10.41
CA LYS A 7 -0.73 -7.85 -10.54
C LYS A 7 -2.07 -7.79 -9.80
N TYR A 8 -2.76 -8.92 -9.62
CA TYR A 8 -4.04 -8.96 -8.93
C TYR A 8 -3.92 -8.85 -7.40
N TYR A 9 -2.72 -9.01 -6.85
CA TYR A 9 -2.43 -8.67 -5.45
C TYR A 9 -2.33 -7.15 -5.24
N PHE A 10 -2.24 -6.35 -6.31
CA PHE A 10 -2.18 -4.89 -6.27
C PHE A 10 -3.51 -4.29 -6.69
N GLY A 11 -4.48 -4.37 -5.80
CA GLY A 11 -5.83 -3.88 -6.03
C GLY A 11 -6.55 -3.57 -4.73
N LYS A 12 -7.86 -3.72 -4.74
CA LYS A 12 -8.74 -3.39 -3.60
C LYS A 12 -8.28 -4.05 -2.29
N ASP A 13 -7.99 -5.34 -2.30
CA ASP A 13 -7.60 -6.09 -1.09
C ASP A 13 -6.32 -5.54 -0.45
N LEU A 14 -5.34 -5.11 -1.26
CA LEU A 14 -4.14 -4.46 -0.75
C LEU A 14 -4.43 -3.05 -0.23
N ALA A 15 -5.31 -2.30 -0.88
CA ALA A 15 -5.76 -1.01 -0.37
C ALA A 15 -6.49 -1.14 0.98
N GLU A 16 -7.31 -2.17 1.16
CA GLU A 16 -7.98 -2.49 2.43
C GLU A 16 -6.97 -2.85 3.53
N LEU A 17 -5.97 -3.69 3.21
CA LEU A 17 -4.88 -4.03 4.12
C LEU A 17 -4.10 -2.80 4.58
N LEU A 18 -3.68 -1.95 3.64
CA LEU A 18 -2.95 -0.72 3.92
C LEU A 18 -3.81 0.23 4.76
N SER A 19 -5.07 0.43 4.39
CA SER A 19 -6.00 1.30 5.11
C SER A 19 -6.18 0.87 6.56
N SER A 20 -6.36 -0.43 6.81
CA SER A 20 -6.51 -0.97 8.16
C SER A 20 -5.27 -0.67 9.01
N LYS A 21 -4.07 -0.91 8.46
CA LYS A 21 -2.80 -0.61 9.15
C LYS A 21 -2.62 0.87 9.41
N ILE A 22 -2.88 1.72 8.40
CA ILE A 22 -2.69 3.16 8.49
C ILE A 22 -3.69 3.78 9.46
N THR A 23 -4.97 3.40 9.40
CA THR A 23 -6.02 3.98 10.26
C THR A 23 -5.76 3.71 11.75
N ALA A 24 -5.09 2.61 12.08
CA ALA A 24 -4.67 2.32 13.45
C ALA A 24 -3.65 3.34 14.01
N ILE A 25 -2.85 3.97 13.14
CA ILE A 25 -1.84 4.98 13.49
C ILE A 25 -2.35 6.40 13.23
N TYR A 26 -3.10 6.59 12.14
CA TYR A 26 -3.63 7.86 11.66
C TYR A 26 -5.14 7.76 11.43
N PRO A 27 -5.98 7.92 12.47
CA PRO A 27 -7.44 7.71 12.37
C PRO A 27 -8.17 8.65 11.41
N SER A 28 -7.54 9.76 11.01
CA SER A 28 -8.08 10.72 10.03
C SER A 28 -7.84 10.31 8.58
N PHE A 29 -7.16 9.18 8.34
CA PHE A 29 -7.00 8.63 7.00
C PHE A 29 -8.36 8.31 6.39
N ASP A 30 -8.69 8.91 5.23
CA ASP A 30 -9.91 8.59 4.51
C ASP A 30 -9.76 7.25 3.76
N ALA A 31 -9.83 6.17 4.54
CA ALA A 31 -9.73 4.80 4.05
C ALA A 31 -10.75 4.49 2.95
N LYS A 32 -11.95 5.05 3.07
CA LYS A 32 -13.03 4.77 2.12
C LYS A 32 -12.68 5.33 0.74
N ASP A 33 -12.32 6.61 0.66
CA ASP A 33 -11.97 7.21 -0.62
C ASP A 33 -10.73 6.54 -1.24
N PHE A 34 -9.70 6.29 -0.43
CA PHE A 34 -8.49 5.59 -0.88
C PHE A 34 -8.80 4.21 -1.49
N ILE A 35 -9.57 3.36 -0.81
CA ILE A 35 -9.91 2.02 -1.29
C ILE A 35 -10.73 2.10 -2.58
N GLU A 36 -11.73 2.98 -2.64
CA GLU A 36 -12.57 3.15 -3.82
C GLU A 36 -11.77 3.65 -5.03
N THR A 37 -10.88 4.62 -4.80
CA THR A 37 -10.03 5.21 -5.83
C THR A 37 -9.06 4.18 -6.39
N VAL A 38 -8.39 3.39 -5.54
CA VAL A 38 -7.52 2.29 -5.99
C VAL A 38 -8.32 1.26 -6.78
N ALA A 39 -9.44 0.77 -6.24
CA ALA A 39 -10.24 -0.27 -6.89
C ALA A 39 -10.73 0.13 -8.30
N LYS A 40 -11.13 1.39 -8.47
CA LYS A 40 -11.59 1.94 -9.76
C LYS A 40 -10.44 2.10 -10.77
N ARG A 41 -9.26 2.53 -10.31
CA ARG A 41 -8.14 2.89 -11.20
C ARG A 41 -7.28 1.71 -11.64
N VAL A 42 -7.17 0.65 -10.83
CA VAL A 42 -6.25 -0.48 -11.10
C VAL A 42 -6.75 -1.49 -12.13
N ASP A 43 -8.06 -1.58 -12.38
CA ASP A 43 -8.67 -2.63 -13.22
C ASP A 43 -8.00 -2.77 -14.62
N PRO A 44 -7.84 -1.68 -15.41
CA PRO A 44 -7.22 -1.78 -16.74
C PRO A 44 -5.68 -1.84 -16.73
N LEU A 45 -5.04 -1.81 -15.55
CA LEU A 45 -3.60 -1.56 -15.43
C LEU A 45 -2.77 -2.84 -15.27
N GLU A 46 -1.50 -2.74 -15.65
CA GLU A 46 -0.47 -3.73 -15.36
C GLU A 46 0.24 -3.45 -14.03
N LEU A 47 1.01 -4.43 -13.53
CA LEU A 47 1.61 -4.44 -12.19
C LEU A 47 2.21 -3.09 -11.75
N LYS A 48 3.14 -2.53 -12.54
CA LYS A 48 3.85 -1.29 -12.17
C LYS A 48 2.89 -0.09 -12.03
N ALA A 49 1.95 0.04 -12.95
CA ALA A 49 0.97 1.13 -12.92
C ALA A 49 -0.04 0.96 -11.76
N ARG A 50 -0.34 -0.29 -11.36
CA ARG A 50 -1.15 -0.55 -10.15
C ARG A 50 -0.41 -0.13 -8.87
N VAL A 51 0.88 -0.43 -8.77
CA VAL A 51 1.73 0.01 -7.66
C VAL A 51 1.76 1.53 -7.58
N GLU A 52 1.92 2.22 -8.71
CA GLU A 52 1.91 3.68 -8.78
C GLU A 52 0.56 4.27 -8.34
N VAL A 53 -0.57 3.73 -8.78
CA VAL A 53 -1.91 4.18 -8.33
C VAL A 53 -2.05 4.10 -6.81
N ILE A 54 -1.59 3.01 -6.19
CA ILE A 54 -1.66 2.85 -4.74
C ILE A 54 -0.75 3.87 -4.05
N SER A 55 0.47 4.06 -4.58
CA SER A 55 1.45 5.01 -4.04
C SER A 55 0.96 6.46 -4.13
N ASP A 56 0.38 6.86 -5.26
CA ASP A 56 -0.22 8.18 -5.43
C ASP A 56 -1.41 8.36 -4.50
N GLY A 57 -2.26 7.34 -4.34
CA GLY A 57 -3.36 7.34 -3.38
C GLY A 57 -2.86 7.54 -1.94
N LEU A 58 -1.75 6.90 -1.56
CA LEU A 58 -1.12 7.14 -0.24
C LEU A 58 -0.68 8.61 -0.12
N ARG A 59 -0.09 9.20 -1.15
CA ARG A 59 0.34 10.61 -1.15
C ARG A 59 -0.80 11.61 -1.08
N GLU A 60 -1.95 11.28 -1.67
CA GLU A 60 -3.16 12.10 -1.60
C GLU A 60 -3.83 12.05 -0.22
N HIS A 61 -3.71 10.94 0.50
CA HIS A 61 -4.46 10.68 1.75
C HIS A 61 -3.62 10.75 3.04
N LEU A 62 -2.30 10.72 2.93
CA LEU A 62 -1.39 10.92 4.06
C LEU A 62 -1.14 12.41 4.31
N PRO A 63 -0.79 12.79 5.55
CA PRO A 63 -0.52 14.17 5.89
C PRO A 63 0.71 14.70 5.15
N GLN A 64 0.69 16.00 4.87
CA GLN A 64 1.89 16.75 4.49
C GLN A 64 2.46 17.45 5.74
N PRO A 65 3.79 17.64 5.85
CA PRO A 65 4.84 17.36 4.85
C PRO A 65 5.24 15.88 4.76
N PHE A 66 6.10 15.53 3.80
CA PHE A 66 6.60 14.16 3.56
C PHE A 66 7.06 13.44 4.84
N ASP A 67 7.77 14.14 5.72
CA ASP A 67 8.26 13.57 6.98
C ASP A 67 7.13 13.00 7.84
N ALA A 68 5.98 13.69 7.90
CA ALA A 68 4.82 13.23 8.65
C ALA A 68 4.18 11.98 8.01
N ALA A 69 4.16 11.90 6.68
CA ALA A 69 3.68 10.72 5.97
C ALA A 69 4.60 9.50 6.21
N ILE A 70 5.92 9.71 6.18
CA ILE A 70 6.90 8.65 6.40
C ILE A 70 6.87 8.13 7.84
N ASP A 71 6.71 8.99 8.83
CA ASP A 71 6.59 8.56 10.23
C ASP A 71 5.40 7.60 10.44
N ILE A 72 4.30 7.81 9.73
CA ILE A 72 3.14 6.89 9.74
C ILE A 72 3.50 5.59 9.01
N LEU A 73 4.08 5.69 7.82
CA LEU A 73 4.42 4.51 7.00
C LEU A 73 5.48 3.62 7.66
N LEU A 74 6.43 4.18 8.42
CA LEU A 74 7.41 3.40 9.18
C LEU A 74 6.76 2.62 10.33
N GLN A 75 5.74 3.19 10.98
CA GLN A 75 5.04 2.52 12.08
C GLN A 75 4.23 1.29 11.63
N ILE A 76 3.72 1.28 10.39
CA ILE A 76 2.94 0.14 9.88
C ILE A 76 3.79 -1.06 9.43
N ILE A 77 5.09 -0.87 9.20
CA ILE A 77 6.04 -1.94 8.80
C ILE A 77 6.18 -2.96 9.93
N GLY A 78 6.13 -2.50 11.18
CA GLY A 78 6.30 -3.35 12.36
C GLY A 78 7.76 -3.77 12.58
N PRO A 79 8.01 -4.70 13.52
CA PRO A 79 9.35 -5.18 13.81
C PRO A 79 9.95 -5.96 12.61
N PRO A 80 11.29 -6.05 12.52
CA PRO A 80 11.96 -6.86 11.50
C PRO A 80 11.42 -8.29 11.49
N ASN A 81 11.15 -8.83 10.29
CA ASN A 81 10.65 -10.19 10.16
C ASN A 81 11.72 -11.18 10.69
N PRO A 82 11.44 -11.97 11.74
CA PRO A 82 12.40 -12.92 12.30
C PRO A 82 12.67 -14.10 11.37
N ASN A 83 11.77 -14.35 10.42
CA ASN A 83 11.91 -15.39 9.43
C ASN A 83 12.18 -14.70 8.09
N GLU A 84 13.37 -14.86 7.52
CA GLU A 84 13.73 -14.28 6.22
C GLU A 84 13.04 -15.04 5.05
N THR A 85 11.74 -15.32 5.16
CA THR A 85 10.92 -16.15 4.25
C THR A 85 10.59 -15.48 2.91
N GLY A 86 11.19 -14.32 2.63
CA GLY A 86 11.21 -13.66 1.33
C GLY A 86 10.14 -12.58 1.13
N MET A 87 10.52 -11.51 0.43
CA MET A 87 9.69 -10.32 0.18
C MET A 87 8.37 -10.62 -0.53
N PHE A 88 8.26 -11.68 -1.33
CA PHE A 88 7.04 -11.99 -2.09
C PHE A 88 5.97 -12.73 -1.28
N ASN A 89 6.34 -13.42 -0.21
CA ASN A 89 5.37 -14.15 0.62
C ASN A 89 4.76 -13.25 1.69
N GLU A 90 5.55 -12.35 2.29
CA GLU A 90 5.13 -11.58 3.46
C GLU A 90 5.30 -10.05 3.28
N GLY A 91 6.04 -9.62 2.26
CA GLY A 91 6.44 -8.22 2.06
C GLY A 91 5.91 -7.54 0.80
N TYR A 92 5.12 -8.23 -0.05
CA TYR A 92 4.72 -7.67 -1.35
C TYR A 92 3.91 -6.37 -1.19
N TRP A 93 3.17 -6.26 -0.08
CA TRP A 93 2.37 -5.10 0.29
C TRP A 93 3.20 -3.84 0.57
N LEU A 94 4.53 -3.98 0.77
CA LEU A 94 5.46 -2.87 0.93
C LEU A 94 5.90 -2.25 -0.39
N MET A 95 5.66 -2.87 -1.56
CA MET A 95 6.09 -2.29 -2.84
C MET A 95 5.53 -0.88 -3.10
N PRO A 96 4.23 -0.58 -2.86
CA PRO A 96 3.70 0.77 -3.02
C PRO A 96 4.27 1.76 -2.00
N VAL A 97 4.65 1.29 -0.81
CA VAL A 97 5.30 2.10 0.24
C VAL A 97 6.74 2.43 -0.16
N ALA A 98 7.49 1.47 -0.71
CA ALA A 98 8.83 1.72 -1.25
C ALA A 98 8.78 2.70 -2.43
N PHE A 99 7.82 2.51 -3.35
CA PHE A 99 7.63 3.41 -4.48
C PHE A 99 7.21 4.82 -4.04
N PHE A 100 6.48 4.94 -2.92
CA PHE A 100 6.13 6.23 -2.32
C PHE A 100 7.39 7.01 -1.88
N VAL A 101 8.43 6.33 -1.41
CA VAL A 101 9.70 6.95 -0.99
C VAL A 101 10.58 7.30 -2.20
N GLU A 102 10.52 6.50 -3.27
CA GLU A 102 11.31 6.70 -4.49
C GLU A 102 10.94 7.99 -5.25
N LYS A 103 9.68 8.45 -5.13
CA LYS A 103 9.07 9.53 -5.94
C LYS A 103 9.12 10.89 -5.27
#